data_AF-A0A8T5G0B9-F1
#
_entry.id   AF-A0A8T5G0B9-F1
#
_cell.length_a   1.000
_cell.length_b   1.000
_cell.length_c   1.000
_cell.angle_alpha   90.00
_cell.angle_beta   90.00
_cell.angle_gamma   90.00
#
_symmetry.space_group_name_H-M   'P 1'
#
loop_
_entity.id
_entity.type
_entity.pdbx_description
1 polymer ?
#
loop_
_entity_poly.entity_id
_entity_poly.type
_entity_poly.pdbx_seq_one_letter_code
_entity_poly.pdbx_strand_id
1 'polypeptide(L)'
;MFEFNPDGSIKVPEAVSKKNEDEARKMKYQRCIKIERDLVSTYSPKKCMLHITLSDAFNDNRFIENIYKQFLQRAEVPTKLIKINDKEFNIEVGTDFRRCSDCTSLRNEYREFLDGNFIDKKGSCTFAGRKANFEFEDYFD
;
A
#
# COMPACT_ATOMS: atom_id res chain seq x y z
N MET A 1 29.13 -3.07 -1.98
CA MET A 1 29.85 -3.15 -0.69
C MET A 1 28.97 -2.46 0.33
N PHE A 2 28.64 -3.12 1.44
CA PHE A 2 27.80 -2.51 2.49
C PHE A 2 28.69 -1.68 3.41
N GLU A 3 28.32 -0.42 3.65
CA GLU A 3 28.96 0.41 4.67
C GLU A 3 28.27 0.16 6.01
N PHE A 4 29.05 0.07 7.08
CA PHE A 4 28.55 -0.14 8.43
C PHE A 4 28.85 1.08 9.29
N ASN A 5 27.94 1.39 10.21
CA ASN A 5 28.13 2.36 11.27
C ASN A 5 29.13 1.82 12.32
N PRO A 6 29.68 2.68 13.20
CA PRO A 6 30.61 2.25 14.26
C PRO A 6 30.01 1.23 15.25
N ASP A 7 28.68 1.16 15.34
CA ASP A 7 27.93 0.21 16.18
C ASP A 7 27.65 -1.13 15.48
N GLY A 8 28.15 -1.33 14.25
CA GLY A 8 27.96 -2.54 13.46
C GLY A 8 26.63 -2.61 12.69
N SER A 9 25.79 -1.57 12.74
CA SER A 9 24.57 -1.51 11.93
C SER A 9 24.87 -1.14 10.47
N ILE A 10 24.07 -1.63 9.52
CA ILE A 10 24.24 -1.28 8.11
C ILE A 10 23.85 0.19 7.92
N LYS A 11 24.73 0.97 7.32
CA LYS A 11 24.48 2.37 7.00
C LYS A 11 23.40 2.47 5.93
N VAL A 12 22.36 3.24 6.22
CA VAL A 12 21.28 3.50 5.27
C VAL A 12 21.82 4.40 4.16
N PRO A 13 21.62 4.06 2.87
CA PRO A 13 22.03 4.94 1.77
C PRO A 13 21.39 6.32 1.90
N GLU A 14 22.16 7.38 1.65
CA GLU A 14 21.72 8.77 1.85
C GLU A 14 20.42 9.10 1.10
N ALA A 15 20.26 8.57 -0.11
CA ALA A 15 19.04 8.73 -0.90
C ALA A 15 17.81 8.10 -0.22
N VAL A 16 17.98 6.98 0.48
CA VAL A 16 16.90 6.33 1.24
C VAL A 16 16.60 7.11 2.51
N SER A 17 17.62 7.62 3.21
CA SER A 17 17.45 8.47 4.40
C SER A 17 16.64 9.74 4.07
N LYS A 18 17.05 10.47 3.03
CA LYS A 18 16.36 11.69 2.58
C LYS A 18 14.90 11.41 2.19
N LYS A 19 14.65 10.30 1.50
CA LYS A 19 13.29 9.89 1.15
C LYS A 19 12.43 9.61 2.39
N ASN A 20 12.99 8.94 3.40
CA ASN A 20 12.29 8.64 4.65
C ASN A 20 11.97 9.93 5.44
N GLU A 21 12.92 10.86 5.50
CA GLU A 21 12.72 12.18 6.12
C GLU A 21 11.63 12.99 5.40
N ASP A 22 11.64 12.98 4.06
CA ASP A 22 10.61 13.64 3.25
C ASP A 22 9.23 13.04 3.46
N GLU A 23 9.12 11.71 3.48
CA GLU A 23 7.86 11.00 3.76
C GLU A 23 7.36 11.32 5.18
N ALA A 24 8.23 11.33 6.18
CA ALA A 24 7.88 11.68 7.55
C ALA A 24 7.38 13.13 7.65
N ARG A 25 8.06 14.06 6.97
CA ARG A 25 7.64 15.46 6.88
C ARG A 25 6.27 15.60 6.21
N LYS A 26 6.02 14.88 5.12
CA LYS A 26 4.71 14.86 4.46
C LYS A 26 3.62 14.34 5.40
N MET A 27 3.85 13.20 6.05
CA MET A 27 2.89 12.60 6.99
C MET A 27 2.59 13.50 8.18
N LYS A 28 3.50 14.40 8.56
CA LYS A 28 3.26 15.34 9.67
C LYS A 28 2.55 16.62 9.24
N TYR A 29 2.89 17.19 8.09
CA TYR A 29 2.52 18.57 7.74
C TYR A 29 1.62 18.72 6.52
N GLN A 30 1.56 17.71 5.64
CA GLN A 30 0.81 17.81 4.39
C GLN A 30 -0.38 16.87 4.42
N ARG A 31 -1.47 17.22 3.72
CA ARG A 31 -2.62 16.33 3.51
C ARG A 31 -2.23 15.21 2.55
N CYS A 32 -1.56 14.19 3.06
CA CYS A 32 -1.12 13.02 2.29
C CYS A 32 -1.54 11.73 2.99
N ILE A 33 -1.67 10.67 2.21
CA ILE A 33 -1.85 9.33 2.77
C ILE A 33 -0.68 8.44 2.37
N LYS A 34 -0.34 7.51 3.25
CA LYS A 34 0.52 6.38 2.95
C LYS A 34 -0.36 5.16 2.70
N ILE A 35 -0.13 4.46 1.60
CA ILE A 35 -0.71 3.13 1.38
C ILE A 35 0.39 2.10 1.24
N GLU A 36 0.22 1.01 1.98
CA GLU A 36 1.04 -0.18 1.94
C GLU A 36 0.17 -1.39 1.56
N ARG A 37 0.74 -2.32 0.79
CA ARG A 37 -0.02 -3.38 0.09
C ARG A 37 0.46 -4.76 0.48
N ASP A 38 -0.34 -5.51 1.22
CA ASP A 38 0.08 -6.83 1.69
C ASP A 38 -0.79 -7.98 1.20
N LEU A 39 -0.15 -9.12 0.99
CA LEU A 39 -0.79 -10.38 0.68
C LEU A 39 -1.30 -11.02 1.98
N VAL A 40 -2.62 -11.16 2.11
CA VAL A 40 -3.27 -11.74 3.30
C VAL A 40 -3.52 -13.24 3.12
N SER A 41 -3.90 -13.65 1.91
CA SER A 41 -4.16 -15.06 1.59
C SER A 41 -3.69 -15.38 0.19
N THR A 42 -2.92 -16.46 0.07
CA THR A 42 -2.56 -17.12 -1.19
C THR A 42 -3.59 -18.15 -1.64
N TYR A 43 -4.52 -18.53 -0.76
CA TYR A 43 -5.59 -19.50 -1.03
C TYR A 43 -6.81 -18.82 -1.65
N SER A 44 -7.48 -19.49 -2.59
CA SER A 44 -8.64 -18.94 -3.31
C SER A 44 -9.89 -18.80 -2.42
N PRO A 45 -10.62 -17.66 -2.47
CA PRO A 45 -10.26 -16.44 -3.17
C PRO A 45 -9.09 -15.78 -2.46
N LYS A 46 -8.07 -15.52 -3.25
CA LYS A 46 -6.82 -14.92 -2.85
C LYS A 46 -7.10 -13.48 -2.34
N LYS A 47 -6.32 -12.96 -1.39
CA LYS A 47 -6.63 -11.69 -0.70
C LYS A 47 -5.45 -10.76 -0.58
N CYS A 48 -5.69 -9.47 -0.82
CA CYS A 48 -4.78 -8.37 -0.57
C CYS A 48 -5.35 -7.43 0.49
N MET A 49 -4.50 -6.80 1.29
CA MET A 49 -4.83 -5.72 2.21
C MET A 49 -4.19 -4.42 1.71
N LEU A 50 -4.97 -3.35 1.71
CA LEU A 50 -4.45 -1.98 1.62
C LEU A 50 -4.42 -1.40 3.03
N HIS A 51 -3.22 -1.19 3.55
CA HIS A 51 -2.99 -0.47 4.80
C HIS A 51 -2.89 1.01 4.49
N ILE A 52 -3.87 1.80 4.93
CA ILE A 52 -3.96 3.23 4.70
C ILE A 52 -3.67 3.96 6.00
N THR A 53 -2.66 4.84 5.97
CA THR A 53 -2.34 5.77 7.05
C THR A 53 -2.54 7.20 6.58
N LEU A 54 -3.34 7.96 7.31
CA LEU A 54 -3.56 9.38 7.09
C LEU A 54 -2.45 10.21 7.76
N SER A 55 -2.00 11.27 7.10
CA SER A 55 -1.17 12.29 7.73
C SER A 55 -1.87 12.97 8.91
N ASP A 56 -1.09 13.53 9.84
CA ASP A 56 -1.59 14.32 10.96
C ASP A 56 -2.40 15.54 10.50
N ALA A 57 -2.06 16.11 9.32
CA ALA A 57 -2.74 17.25 8.72
C ALA A 57 -4.22 17.00 8.31
N PHE A 58 -4.70 15.75 8.32
CA PHE A 58 -6.11 15.43 8.06
C PHE A 58 -6.97 15.56 9.31
N ASN A 59 -7.85 16.54 9.36
CA ASN A 59 -8.85 16.63 10.44
C ASN A 59 -10.15 15.87 10.11
N ASP A 60 -10.33 15.48 8.85
CA ASP A 60 -11.50 14.75 8.35
C ASP A 60 -11.05 13.51 7.58
N ASN A 61 -11.61 12.36 7.94
CA ASN A 61 -11.33 11.04 7.35
C ASN A 61 -12.52 10.46 6.56
N ARG A 62 -13.64 11.19 6.44
CA ARG A 62 -14.86 10.72 5.75
C ARG A 62 -14.62 10.39 4.27
N PHE A 63 -13.61 11.00 3.65
CA PHE A 63 -13.24 10.71 2.26
C PHE A 63 -12.79 9.26 2.08
N ILE A 64 -12.20 8.61 3.10
CA ILE A 64 -11.80 7.20 3.04
C ILE A 64 -13.02 6.32 2.81
N GLU A 65 -14.07 6.52 3.60
CA GLU A 65 -15.33 5.77 3.48
C GLU A 65 -16.07 6.11 2.18
N ASN A 66 -16.07 7.38 1.77
CA ASN A 66 -16.77 7.80 0.55
C ASN A 66 -16.15 7.19 -0.70
N ILE A 67 -14.81 7.23 -0.82
CA ILE A 67 -14.09 6.59 -1.93
C ILE A 67 -14.30 5.08 -1.89
N TYR A 68 -14.19 4.46 -0.71
CA TYR A 68 -14.46 3.03 -0.56
C TYR A 68 -15.89 2.65 -1.00
N LYS A 69 -16.91 3.44 -0.64
CA LYS A 69 -18.30 3.20 -1.04
C LYS A 69 -18.48 3.30 -2.56
N GLN A 70 -17.81 4.26 -3.22
CA GLN A 70 -17.84 4.38 -4.67
C GLN A 70 -17.17 3.18 -5.35
N PHE A 71 -16.03 2.74 -4.82
CA PHE A 71 -15.35 1.54 -5.28
C PHE A 71 -16.23 0.29 -5.07
N LEU A 72 -16.87 0.13 -3.90
CA LEU A 72 -17.72 -1.02 -3.57
C LEU A 72 -18.91 -1.18 -4.53
N GLN A 73 -19.47 -0.09 -5.05
CA GLN A 73 -20.55 -0.14 -6.05
C GLN A 73 -20.11 -0.77 -7.38
N ARG A 74 -18.81 -0.77 -7.67
CA ARG A 74 -18.21 -1.30 -8.90
C ARG A 74 -17.43 -2.61 -8.67
N ALA A 75 -17.15 -2.96 -7.42
CA ALA A 75 -16.32 -4.10 -7.09
C ALA A 75 -17.06 -5.43 -7.37
N GLU A 76 -16.46 -6.27 -8.19
CA GLU A 76 -16.93 -7.63 -8.48
C GLU A 76 -16.40 -8.67 -7.47
N VAL A 77 -15.44 -8.26 -6.65
CA VAL A 77 -14.74 -9.09 -5.66
C VAL A 77 -15.19 -8.76 -4.24
N PRO A 78 -15.16 -9.73 -3.31
CA PRO A 78 -15.49 -9.47 -1.92
C PRO A 78 -14.47 -8.50 -1.32
N THR A 79 -14.94 -7.35 -0.84
CA THR A 79 -14.08 -6.33 -0.22
C THR A 79 -14.62 -5.90 1.14
N LYS A 80 -13.72 -5.51 2.04
CA LYS A 80 -14.07 -5.09 3.40
C LYS A 80 -13.19 -3.93 3.85
N LEU A 81 -13.81 -2.82 4.23
CA LEU A 81 -13.17 -1.74 4.97
C LEU A 81 -13.19 -2.04 6.47
N ILE A 82 -12.04 -1.87 7.11
CA ILE A 82 -11.81 -2.04 8.54
C ILE A 82 -11.19 -0.73 9.05
N LYS A 83 -11.92 0.00 9.90
CA LYS A 83 -11.39 1.18 10.59
C LYS A 83 -10.61 0.72 11.82
N ILE A 84 -9.32 1.00 11.86
CA ILE A 84 -8.47 0.69 13.02
C ILE A 84 -8.57 1.83 14.03
N ASN A 85 -8.41 3.06 13.56
CA ASN A 85 -8.61 4.29 14.34
C ASN A 85 -8.97 5.45 13.39
N ASP A 86 -8.88 6.70 13.85
CA ASP A 86 -9.23 7.87 13.02
C ASP A 86 -8.22 8.19 11.92
N LYS A 87 -7.02 7.60 11.97
CA LYS A 87 -5.93 7.82 11.01
C LYS A 87 -5.54 6.56 10.26
N GLU A 88 -5.98 5.39 10.69
CA GLU A 88 -5.55 4.10 10.15
C GLU A 88 -6.73 3.24 9.72
N PHE A 89 -6.65 2.75 8.50
CA PHE A 89 -7.69 1.97 7.84
C PHE A 89 -7.07 0.82 7.08
N ASN A 90 -7.79 -0.29 7.04
CA ASN A 90 -7.41 -1.48 6.31
C ASN A 90 -8.51 -1.82 5.31
N ILE A 91 -8.17 -2.04 4.05
CA ILE A 91 -9.13 -2.47 3.02
C ILE A 91 -8.70 -3.84 2.51
N GLU A 92 -9.45 -4.87 2.90
CA GLU A 92 -9.30 -6.21 2.35
C GLU A 92 -10.00 -6.27 1.00
N VAL A 93 -9.31 -6.77 -0.01
CA VAL A 93 -9.81 -6.94 -1.37
C VAL A 93 -9.52 -8.38 -1.79
N GLY A 94 -10.57 -9.14 -2.10
CA GLY A 94 -10.44 -10.40 -2.82
C GLY A 94 -9.83 -10.14 -4.19
N THR A 95 -8.92 -10.98 -4.66
CA THR A 95 -8.25 -10.76 -5.94
C THR A 95 -7.83 -12.07 -6.58
N ASP A 96 -7.99 -12.15 -7.90
CA ASP A 96 -7.37 -13.17 -8.72
C ASP A 96 -5.99 -12.63 -9.15
N PHE A 97 -4.93 -13.04 -8.45
CA PHE A 97 -3.55 -12.48 -8.50
C PHE A 97 -2.89 -12.34 -9.89
N ARG A 98 -3.55 -12.74 -10.98
CA ARG A 98 -3.09 -12.39 -12.34
C ARG A 98 -2.99 -10.88 -12.52
N ARG A 99 -3.81 -10.06 -11.85
CA ARG A 99 -3.72 -8.59 -11.84
C ARG A 99 -4.31 -8.10 -10.52
N CYS A 100 -3.52 -7.53 -9.61
CA CYS A 100 -3.99 -6.85 -8.38
C CYS A 100 -4.75 -5.54 -8.80
N SER A 101 -5.72 -5.64 -9.73
CA SER A 101 -6.36 -4.56 -10.50
C SER A 101 -7.31 -3.73 -9.65
N ASP A 102 -8.11 -4.38 -8.81
CA ASP A 102 -9.03 -3.70 -7.89
C ASP A 102 -8.26 -2.90 -6.83
N CYS A 103 -7.22 -3.50 -6.26
CA CYS A 103 -6.27 -2.82 -5.38
C CYS A 103 -5.60 -1.63 -6.08
N THR A 104 -5.28 -1.77 -7.36
CA THR A 104 -4.66 -0.71 -8.16
C THR A 104 -5.67 0.41 -8.48
N SER A 105 -6.92 0.06 -8.79
CA SER A 105 -8.00 1.00 -9.06
C SER A 105 -8.28 1.84 -7.81
N LEU A 106 -8.53 1.19 -6.68
CA LEU A 106 -8.81 1.87 -5.42
C LEU A 106 -7.65 2.78 -4.99
N ARG A 107 -6.40 2.32 -5.17
CA ARG A 107 -5.21 3.15 -4.95
C ARG A 107 -5.17 4.38 -5.88
N ASN A 108 -5.53 4.22 -7.14
CA ASN A 108 -5.55 5.32 -8.10
C ASN A 108 -6.64 6.33 -7.77
N GLU A 109 -7.83 5.89 -7.34
CA GLU A 109 -8.90 6.78 -6.87
C GLU A 109 -8.44 7.65 -5.69
N TYR A 110 -7.74 7.07 -4.72
CA TYR A 110 -7.13 7.85 -3.65
C TYR A 110 -6.05 8.81 -4.14
N ARG A 111 -5.22 8.39 -5.10
CA ARG A 111 -4.18 9.25 -5.68
C ARG A 111 -4.77 10.44 -6.41
N GLU A 112 -5.85 10.24 -7.17
CA GLU A 112 -6.57 11.30 -7.89
C GLU A 112 -7.22 12.27 -6.92
N PHE A 113 -7.90 11.77 -5.88
CA PHE A 113 -8.53 12.63 -4.87
C PHE A 113 -7.52 13.53 -4.13
N LEU A 114 -6.27 13.10 -4.01
CA LEU A 114 -5.21 13.80 -3.28
C LEU A 114 -4.27 14.60 -4.20
N ASP A 115 -4.64 14.81 -5.46
CA ASP A 115 -3.82 15.51 -6.45
C ASP A 115 -2.38 14.94 -6.55
N GLY A 116 -2.25 13.63 -6.40
CA GLY A 116 -0.95 12.95 -6.40
C GLY A 116 -0.16 13.04 -5.09
N ASN A 117 -0.67 13.68 -4.04
CA ASN A 117 -0.01 13.78 -2.73
C ASN A 117 -0.17 12.47 -1.93
N PHE A 118 0.60 11.48 -2.35
CA PHE A 118 0.41 10.08 -1.98
C PHE A 118 1.75 9.36 -1.82
N ILE A 119 1.88 8.54 -0.78
CA ILE A 119 3.06 7.70 -0.54
C ILE A 119 2.68 6.25 -0.84
N ASP A 120 3.15 5.71 -1.98
CA ASP A 120 2.98 4.30 -2.36
C ASP A 120 4.15 3.47 -1.82
N LYS A 121 3.91 2.65 -0.80
CA LYS A 121 4.85 1.59 -0.43
C LYS A 121 4.50 0.33 -1.23
N LYS A 122 5.45 -0.10 -2.06
CA LYS A 122 5.40 -1.41 -2.70
C LYS A 122 5.50 -2.46 -1.60
N GLY A 123 4.37 -3.05 -1.21
CA GLY A 123 4.36 -4.21 -0.34
C GLY A 123 4.31 -5.52 -1.14
N SER A 124 3.97 -6.60 -0.45
CA SER A 124 4.07 -7.97 -0.94
C SER A 124 3.07 -8.36 -2.06
N CYS A 125 1.95 -7.65 -2.28
CA CYS A 125 1.05 -7.92 -3.45
C CYS A 125 1.61 -7.40 -4.80
N THR A 126 2.78 -6.74 -4.83
CA THR A 126 3.29 -6.19 -6.09
C THR A 126 3.95 -7.28 -6.94
N PHE A 127 3.22 -7.80 -7.93
CA PHE A 127 3.82 -8.61 -8.99
C PHE A 127 4.78 -7.71 -9.78
N ALA A 128 6.06 -7.74 -9.40
CA ALA A 128 7.11 -7.14 -10.19
C ALA A 128 7.19 -7.94 -11.50
N GLY A 129 6.64 -7.37 -12.58
CA GLY A 129 6.81 -7.93 -13.91
C GLY A 129 8.30 -8.20 -14.15
N ARG A 130 8.65 -9.49 -14.28
CA ARG A 130 9.92 -10.04 -14.80
C ARG A 130 11.17 -9.23 -14.44
N LYS A 131 11.74 -9.45 -13.24
CA LYS A 131 13.19 -9.42 -12.94
C LYS A 131 13.45 -9.63 -11.44
N ALA A 132 13.15 -10.82 -10.94
CA ALA A 132 13.78 -11.43 -9.77
C ALA A 132 13.21 -12.85 -9.65
N ASN A 133 14.11 -13.81 -9.50
CA ASN A 133 13.87 -15.24 -9.55
C ASN A 133 12.72 -15.67 -8.62
N PHE A 134 11.63 -16.15 -9.21
CA PHE A 134 10.84 -17.21 -8.59
C PHE A 134 11.69 -18.48 -8.68
N GLU A 135 12.61 -18.67 -7.73
CA GLU A 135 13.03 -20.01 -7.35
C GLU A 135 12.08 -20.45 -6.25
N PHE A 136 10.89 -20.88 -6.63
CA PHE A 136 10.23 -22.01 -6.01
C PHE A 136 9.39 -22.64 -7.10
N GLU A 137 9.84 -23.81 -7.51
CA GLU A 137 9.26 -24.68 -8.51
C GLU A 137 7.78 -24.90 -8.23
N ASP A 138 6.92 -24.34 -9.07
CA ASP A 138 5.60 -24.92 -9.30
C ASP A 138 5.60 -25.40 -10.75
N TYR A 139 6.12 -26.61 -10.92
CA TYR A 139 5.73 -27.49 -12.02
C TYR A 139 4.21 -27.68 -11.91
N PHE A 140 3.49 -27.25 -12.93
CA PHE A 140 2.16 -27.75 -13.21
C PHE A 140 2.26 -28.57 -14.51
N ASP A 141 2.03 -29.88 -14.39
CA ASP A 141 1.69 -30.78 -15.49
C ASP A 141 0.50 -30.27 -16.31
#